data_AF-A0A9P5SVQ3-F1
#
_entry.id   AF-A0A9P5SVQ3-F1
#
_cell.length_a   1.000
_cell.length_b   1.000
_cell.length_c   1.000
_cell.angle_alpha   90.00
_cell.angle_beta   90.00
_cell.angle_gamma   90.00
#
_symmetry.space_group_name_H-M   'P 1'
#
loop_
_entity.id
_entity.type
_entity.pdbx_description
1 polymer ?
#
loop_
_entity_poly.entity_id
_entity_poly.type
_entity_poly.pdbx_seq_one_letter_code
_entity_poly.pdbx_strand_id
1 'polypeptide(L)'
;KTVIEKIDIHHVDGHNVIFWQDIKEVFPGIQHVKCNGVIFKRLRDSNHQRINPEYIMYHPGVVLDVVLSSFDENLSTSAGLNKDIDNASTDKDVIKDLQTEQEPENITSSDDRTYTPSRATTLRPMSALSGLKKGSSASLLFKQIENLAQKSSMESEIEQQLVLSLPSNLQVQVRSSSNAREALIQAVKNGQVQLPNDQLIAYLQELGSNVMEIKNMASLILELVSENRDQLAQITQLQQDLASNQNEMKQLQLQALDRLAQLQNGIQAILAQTYELHEYPIPRLFIVLPDDKSSWNPLEFFSNKFKLYFLCECGEHTKATKSNIPHRIHLAKHQGYDIERPNEFFHQYGSYVLMILKMLKLGISVAGVAVPALSNLIPDVLDQATESLKLLANTIEPGMDQVISHIEKVSADEG
;
A
#
# COMPACT_ATOMS: atom_id res chain seq x y z
N LYS A 1 4.19 23.71 22.31
CA LYS A 1 3.37 23.50 23.53
C LYS A 1 1.92 23.56 23.11
N THR A 2 1.15 22.49 23.29
CA THR A 2 -0.27 22.48 22.94
C THR A 2 -1.05 23.27 23.99
N VAL A 3 -1.81 24.26 23.58
CA VAL A 3 -2.71 25.05 24.45
C VAL A 3 -4.13 24.53 24.23
N ILE A 4 -4.83 24.21 25.31
CA ILE A 4 -6.22 23.72 25.26
C ILE A 4 -7.08 24.77 25.95
N GLU A 5 -8.03 25.34 25.20
CA GLU A 5 -8.98 26.34 25.70
C GLU A 5 -10.40 25.79 25.64
N LYS A 6 -11.25 26.24 26.56
CA LYS A 6 -12.67 25.92 26.58
C LYS A 6 -13.45 27.05 25.92
N ILE A 7 -14.40 26.70 25.05
CA ILE A 7 -15.28 27.65 24.36
C ILE A 7 -16.71 27.37 24.80
N ASP A 8 -17.49 28.42 25.01
CA ASP A 8 -18.88 28.32 25.44
C ASP A 8 -19.77 27.65 24.37
N ILE A 9 -20.77 26.92 24.84
CA ILE A 9 -21.72 26.18 24.00
C ILE A 9 -23.02 26.97 23.96
N HIS A 10 -23.56 27.15 22.76
CA HIS A 10 -24.83 27.83 22.53
C HIS A 10 -25.89 26.84 22.08
N HIS A 11 -27.16 27.14 22.35
CA HIS A 11 -28.29 26.30 21.95
C HIS A 11 -29.13 27.03 20.90
N VAL A 12 -29.14 26.51 19.67
CA VAL A 12 -29.82 27.11 18.50
C VAL A 12 -30.66 26.02 17.82
N ASP A 13 -31.96 26.27 17.66
CA ASP A 13 -32.90 25.37 16.98
C ASP A 13 -32.86 23.91 17.48
N GLY A 14 -32.70 23.70 18.79
CA GLY A 14 -32.62 22.37 19.40
C GLY A 14 -31.24 21.70 19.31
N HIS A 15 -30.25 22.37 18.72
CA HIS A 15 -28.90 21.86 18.57
C HIS A 15 -27.90 22.63 19.42
N ASN A 16 -26.94 21.92 20.00
CA ASN A 16 -25.78 22.53 20.65
C ASN A 16 -24.75 22.89 19.58
N VAL A 17 -24.33 24.15 19.57
CA VAL A 17 -23.45 24.73 18.55
C VAL A 17 -22.37 25.59 19.20
N ILE A 18 -21.26 25.78 18.49
CA ILE A 18 -20.19 26.71 18.87
C ILE A 18 -20.06 27.75 17.76
N PHE A 19 -20.21 29.03 18.09
CA PHE A 19 -20.07 30.10 17.10
C PHE A 19 -18.62 30.22 16.64
N TRP A 20 -18.43 30.40 15.33
CA TRP A 20 -17.11 30.58 14.74
C TRP A 20 -16.42 31.87 15.23
N GLN A 21 -17.22 32.86 15.65
CA GLN A 21 -16.73 34.11 16.22
C GLN A 21 -16.04 33.86 17.58
N ASP A 22 -16.66 33.08 18.46
CA ASP A 22 -16.07 32.72 19.76
C ASP A 22 -14.75 31.95 19.58
N ILE A 23 -14.68 31.08 18.57
CA ILE A 23 -13.43 30.38 18.23
C ILE A 23 -12.35 31.36 17.76
N LYS A 24 -12.69 32.39 16.97
CA LYS A 24 -11.74 33.42 16.53
C LYS A 24 -11.25 34.30 17.67
N GLU A 25 -12.09 34.57 18.66
CA GLU A 25 -11.73 35.36 19.83
C GLU A 25 -10.73 34.63 20.72
N VAL A 26 -10.92 33.32 20.90
CA VAL A 26 -9.98 32.47 21.65
C VAL A 26 -8.71 32.16 20.85
N PHE A 27 -8.83 31.99 19.54
CA PHE A 27 -7.71 31.64 18.65
C PHE A 27 -7.59 32.63 17.47
N PRO A 28 -6.98 33.81 17.69
CA PRO A 28 -6.76 34.78 16.63
C PRO A 28 -5.93 34.19 15.48
N GLY A 29 -6.41 34.38 14.24
CA GLY A 29 -5.74 33.85 13.04
C GLY A 29 -6.14 32.41 12.67
N ILE A 30 -7.18 31.84 13.29
CA ILE A 30 -7.73 30.54 12.90
C ILE A 30 -8.13 30.49 11.41
N GLN A 31 -7.67 29.46 10.72
CA GLN A 31 -8.03 29.16 9.34
C GLN A 31 -9.16 28.11 9.28
N HIS A 32 -8.95 26.96 9.92
CA HIS A 32 -9.92 25.86 10.00
C HIS A 32 -9.71 25.02 11.26
N VAL A 33 -10.73 24.23 11.59
CA VAL A 33 -10.72 23.28 12.71
C VAL A 33 -10.61 21.86 12.16
N LYS A 34 -9.88 20.97 12.84
CA LYS A 34 -9.74 19.55 12.50
C LYS A 34 -10.11 18.67 13.69
N CYS A 35 -10.52 17.44 13.41
CA CYS A 35 -10.61 16.36 14.39
C CYS A 35 -10.00 15.12 13.76
N ASN A 36 -8.99 14.52 14.38
CA ASN A 36 -8.32 13.31 13.87
C ASN A 36 -7.87 13.46 12.39
N GLY A 37 -7.35 14.63 12.03
CA GLY A 37 -6.91 14.95 10.66
C GLY A 37 -8.02 15.35 9.67
N VAL A 38 -9.29 15.20 10.01
CA VAL A 38 -10.44 15.57 9.16
C VAL A 38 -10.87 17.02 9.41
N ILE A 39 -11.02 17.82 8.36
CA ILE A 39 -11.43 19.22 8.46
C ILE A 39 -12.93 19.32 8.80
N PHE A 40 -13.25 20.01 9.90
CA PHE A 40 -14.61 20.33 10.31
C PHE A 40 -15.15 21.47 9.44
N LYS A 41 -16.19 21.17 8.67
CA LYS A 41 -16.86 22.16 7.82
C LYS A 41 -17.85 22.97 8.65
N ARG A 42 -17.92 24.28 8.36
CA ARG A 42 -18.97 25.17 8.89
C ARG A 42 -20.33 24.68 8.40
N LEU A 43 -21.35 24.78 9.25
CA LEU A 43 -22.71 24.35 8.93
C LEU A 43 -23.28 25.15 7.74
N ARG A 44 -24.07 24.44 6.93
CA ARG A 44 -24.76 25.00 5.77
C ARG A 44 -26.24 24.69 5.90
N ASP A 45 -27.07 25.59 5.39
CA ASP A 45 -28.51 25.39 5.32
C ASP A 45 -28.88 24.32 4.26
N SER A 46 -30.19 24.07 4.14
CA SER A 46 -30.74 23.15 3.14
C SER A 46 -30.44 23.56 1.68
N ASN A 47 -30.06 24.82 1.43
CA ASN A 47 -29.68 25.34 0.12
C ASN A 47 -28.15 25.31 -0.10
N HIS A 48 -27.39 24.65 0.78
CA HIS A 48 -25.92 24.62 0.78
C HIS A 48 -25.25 25.99 0.95
N GLN A 49 -25.98 27.01 1.41
CA GLN A 49 -25.43 28.31 1.77
C GLN A 49 -24.88 28.27 3.20
N ARG A 50 -23.83 29.04 3.46
CA ARG A 50 -23.28 29.13 4.82
C ARG A 50 -24.28 29.87 5.70
N ILE A 51 -24.59 29.29 6.85
CA ILE A 51 -25.45 29.93 7.84
C ILE A 51 -24.70 31.12 8.44
N ASN A 52 -25.38 32.25 8.64
CA ASN A 52 -24.85 33.46 9.28
C ASN A 52 -25.67 33.76 10.54
N PRO A 53 -25.06 33.83 11.74
CA PRO A 53 -23.62 33.68 12.03
C PRO A 53 -23.07 32.27 11.73
N GLU A 54 -21.79 32.20 11.35
CA GLU A 54 -21.14 30.90 11.09
C GLU A 54 -20.96 30.14 12.42
N TYR A 55 -21.35 28.85 12.46
CA TYR A 55 -21.12 27.97 13.62
C TYR A 55 -20.77 26.54 13.18
N ILE A 56 -20.24 25.77 14.13
CA ILE A 56 -19.99 24.32 14.01
C ILE A 56 -20.85 23.56 15.01
N MET A 57 -21.14 22.29 14.72
CA MET A 57 -21.91 21.44 15.64
C MET A 57 -21.05 21.07 16.86
N TYR A 58 -21.64 21.13 18.06
CA TYR A 58 -20.97 20.69 19.27
C TYR A 58 -20.91 19.16 19.32
N HIS A 59 -19.73 18.62 19.61
CA HIS A 59 -19.51 17.19 19.81
C HIS A 59 -18.98 16.94 21.23
N PRO A 60 -19.80 16.38 22.14
CA PRO A 60 -19.40 16.18 23.52
C PRO A 60 -18.21 15.22 23.63
N GLY A 61 -17.22 15.61 24.44
CA GLY A 61 -16.01 14.81 24.68
C GLY A 61 -14.97 14.82 23.56
N VAL A 62 -15.20 15.59 22.48
CA VAL A 62 -14.27 15.68 21.34
C VAL A 62 -13.37 16.91 21.49
N VAL A 63 -12.06 16.70 21.40
CA VAL A 63 -11.06 17.78 21.32
C VAL A 63 -10.81 18.10 19.86
N LEU A 64 -10.92 19.38 19.51
CA LEU A 64 -10.74 19.85 18.14
C LEU A 64 -9.38 20.56 18.00
N ASP A 65 -8.64 20.22 16.95
CA ASP A 65 -7.38 20.86 16.60
C ASP A 65 -7.63 22.15 15.83
N VAL A 66 -7.15 23.27 16.35
CA VAL A 66 -7.24 24.57 15.69
C VAL A 66 -6.00 24.78 14.84
N VAL A 67 -6.20 24.97 13.52
CA VAL A 67 -5.11 25.30 12.60
C VAL A 67 -5.09 26.81 12.39
N LEU A 68 -4.04 27.44 12.89
CA LEU A 68 -3.78 28.86 12.70
C LEU A 68 -3.14 29.07 11.33
N SER A 69 -3.49 30.18 10.68
CA SER A 69 -2.69 30.69 9.57
C SER A 69 -1.28 30.96 10.09
N SER A 70 -0.27 30.40 9.44
CA SER A 70 1.11 30.82 9.67
C SER A 70 1.14 32.31 9.33
N PHE A 71 1.29 33.17 10.32
CA PHE A 71 1.63 34.55 10.08
C PHE A 71 2.97 34.52 9.34
N ASP A 72 2.93 34.78 8.03
CA ASP A 72 4.17 35.06 7.30
C ASP A 72 4.81 36.25 8.00
N GLU A 73 5.95 36.02 8.64
CA GLU A 73 6.79 37.00 9.35
C GLU A 73 7.39 38.07 8.40
N ASN A 74 6.72 38.40 7.30
CA ASN A 74 7.10 39.44 6.35
C ASN A 74 6.50 40.82 6.71
N LEU A 75 6.23 41.08 7.99
CA LEU A 75 6.13 42.45 8.48
C LEU A 75 7.55 42.99 8.70
N SER A 76 8.06 43.55 7.61
CA SER A 76 9.29 44.33 7.52
C SER A 76 9.34 45.37 8.65
N THR A 77 10.09 45.06 9.70
CA THR A 77 10.39 45.99 10.78
C THR A 77 11.55 46.86 10.31
N SER A 78 11.25 47.99 9.67
CA SER A 78 12.20 49.07 9.46
C SER A 78 12.30 49.90 10.74
N ALA A 79 13.13 49.49 11.68
CA ALA A 79 13.65 50.36 12.74
C ALA A 79 15.04 49.85 13.13
N GLY A 80 16.06 50.58 12.67
CA GLY A 80 17.45 50.24 12.92
C GLY A 80 17.85 50.43 14.37
N LEU A 81 18.86 49.66 14.80
CA LEU A 81 19.91 50.09 15.72
C LEU A 81 21.06 49.07 15.68
N ASN A 82 22.25 49.60 15.46
CA ASN A 82 23.55 48.93 15.52
C ASN A 82 23.83 48.31 16.90
N LYS A 83 24.50 47.15 16.90
CA LYS A 83 25.72 46.78 17.65
C LYS A 83 25.82 45.24 17.70
N ASP A 84 26.77 44.64 16.99
CA ASP A 84 28.13 44.32 17.47
C ASP A 84 28.16 43.12 18.45
N ILE A 85 28.82 42.05 17.97
CA ILE A 85 29.73 41.15 18.71
C ILE A 85 29.06 40.12 19.66
N ASP A 86 29.08 38.81 19.34
CA ASP A 86 30.20 37.90 19.64
C ASP A 86 29.99 36.44 19.20
N ASN A 87 31.12 35.76 18.96
CA ASN A 87 31.30 34.35 18.59
C ASN A 87 31.09 33.36 19.75
N ALA A 88 30.49 32.20 19.48
CA ALA A 88 30.83 30.87 20.05
C ALA A 88 30.03 29.80 19.26
N SER A 89 30.64 29.04 18.34
CA SER A 89 31.42 27.80 18.53
C SER A 89 30.72 26.68 19.30
N THR A 90 30.58 25.54 18.59
CA THR A 90 30.57 24.13 19.04
C THR A 90 29.56 23.70 20.10
N ASP A 91 28.62 22.83 19.71
CA ASP A 91 28.78 21.41 20.02
C ASP A 91 27.87 20.51 19.18
N LYS A 92 28.52 19.60 18.45
CA LYS A 92 27.97 18.33 18.02
C LYS A 92 28.33 17.35 19.12
N ASP A 93 27.39 16.59 19.66
CA ASP A 93 27.60 15.15 19.83
C ASP A 93 26.39 14.36 20.36
N VAL A 94 26.31 13.13 19.82
CA VAL A 94 25.88 11.88 20.48
C VAL A 94 24.37 11.71 20.76
N ILE A 95 23.72 10.90 19.91
CA ILE A 95 23.09 9.63 20.35
C ILE A 95 23.40 8.55 19.31
N LYS A 96 24.24 7.59 19.74
CA LYS A 96 24.38 6.25 19.15
C LYS A 96 23.44 5.28 19.89
N ASP A 97 23.20 4.16 19.23
CA ASP A 97 22.72 2.86 19.75
C ASP A 97 21.20 2.68 19.90
N LEU A 98 20.62 1.88 19.00
CA LEU A 98 20.24 0.49 19.31
C LEU A 98 19.99 -0.29 17.99
N GLN A 99 20.88 -1.24 17.69
CA GLN A 99 20.60 -2.43 16.87
C GLN A 99 19.78 -3.40 17.76
N THR A 100 18.90 -4.28 17.28
CA THR A 100 19.23 -5.56 16.62
C THR A 100 17.94 -6.38 16.55
N GLU A 101 17.62 -6.99 15.40
CA GLU A 101 16.86 -8.26 15.27
C GLU A 101 16.96 -8.68 13.78
N GLN A 102 17.96 -9.49 13.44
CA GLN A 102 17.87 -10.95 13.23
C GLN A 102 16.93 -11.38 12.09
N GLU A 103 17.48 -11.42 10.87
CA GLU A 103 17.01 -12.30 9.78
C GLU A 103 17.49 -13.74 10.04
N PRO A 104 16.69 -14.76 9.66
CA PRO A 104 17.20 -16.10 9.48
C PRO A 104 17.52 -16.42 8.01
N GLU A 105 18.57 -17.23 7.91
CA GLU A 105 19.31 -17.75 6.78
C GLU A 105 18.48 -18.53 5.73
N ASN A 106 18.73 -18.18 4.46
CA ASN A 106 19.36 -19.00 3.42
C ASN A 106 19.02 -20.51 3.31
N ILE A 107 18.38 -20.91 2.20
CA ILE A 107 18.48 -22.26 1.64
C ILE A 107 18.97 -22.16 0.19
N THR A 108 20.14 -22.75 0.00
CA THR A 108 20.86 -23.02 -1.25
C THR A 108 20.07 -23.85 -2.26
N SER A 109 20.13 -23.46 -3.53
CA SER A 109 19.97 -24.36 -4.67
C SER A 109 20.93 -23.93 -5.78
N SER A 110 21.98 -24.74 -5.91
CA SER A 110 23.00 -24.72 -6.96
C SER A 110 22.43 -25.22 -8.28
N ASP A 111 22.60 -24.46 -9.36
CA ASP A 111 22.70 -25.06 -10.69
C ASP A 111 23.80 -24.37 -11.51
N ASP A 112 24.76 -25.23 -11.84
CA ASP A 112 26.01 -25.00 -12.54
C ASP A 112 25.78 -25.02 -14.06
N ARG A 113 26.08 -23.91 -14.74
CA ARG A 113 26.30 -23.91 -16.19
C ARG A 113 27.52 -23.06 -16.53
N THR A 114 28.64 -23.78 -16.56
CA THR A 114 29.91 -23.37 -17.15
C THR A 114 29.73 -22.96 -18.63
N TYR A 115 30.00 -21.70 -18.96
CA TYR A 115 30.21 -21.22 -20.33
C TYR A 115 31.67 -20.79 -20.49
N THR A 116 32.37 -21.41 -21.45
CA THR A 116 33.74 -21.07 -21.84
C THR A 116 33.72 -19.93 -22.88
N PRO A 117 34.61 -18.92 -22.79
CA PRO A 117 34.88 -18.03 -23.91
C PRO A 117 36.18 -18.44 -24.62
N SER A 118 36.04 -18.64 -25.94
CA SER A 118 37.13 -18.86 -26.88
C SER A 118 38.01 -17.61 -27.06
N ARG A 119 39.29 -17.79 -26.74
CA ARG A 119 40.48 -17.49 -27.57
C ARG A 119 40.46 -16.20 -28.41
N ALA A 120 41.10 -15.15 -27.89
CA ALA A 120 41.51 -13.98 -28.66
C ALA A 120 42.90 -14.21 -29.30
N THR A 121 43.01 -13.96 -30.61
CA THR A 121 44.26 -14.05 -31.38
C THR A 121 44.90 -12.68 -31.46
N THR A 122 46.05 -12.51 -30.81
CA THR A 122 46.85 -11.28 -30.81
C THR A 122 47.56 -11.08 -32.17
N LEU A 123 47.21 -10.03 -32.91
CA LEU A 123 47.94 -9.62 -34.12
C LEU A 123 49.09 -8.67 -33.75
N ARG A 124 50.30 -9.05 -34.18
CA ARG A 124 51.54 -8.26 -34.09
C ARG A 124 51.57 -7.15 -35.15
N PRO A 125 52.10 -5.95 -34.84
CA PRO A 125 52.34 -4.93 -35.85
C PRO A 125 53.61 -5.24 -36.66
N MET A 126 53.51 -5.18 -37.99
CA MET A 126 54.67 -5.17 -38.88
C MET A 126 55.17 -3.74 -39.06
N SER A 127 56.41 -3.48 -38.65
CA SER A 127 57.17 -2.27 -38.96
C SER A 127 58.33 -2.65 -39.86
N ALA A 128 58.31 -2.29 -41.14
CA ALA A 128 59.51 -2.20 -41.99
C ALA A 128 59.16 -1.60 -43.37
N LEU A 129 59.46 -0.31 -43.57
CA LEU A 129 59.83 0.24 -44.89
C LEU A 129 60.36 1.67 -44.70
N SER A 130 61.61 1.76 -44.26
CA SER A 130 62.38 3.00 -44.25
C SER A 130 63.79 2.68 -44.73
N GLY A 131 64.02 2.75 -46.04
CA GLY A 131 65.36 2.54 -46.60
C GLY A 131 65.39 2.24 -48.10
N LEU A 132 65.05 3.22 -48.95
CA LEU A 132 65.32 3.15 -50.39
C LEU A 132 66.21 4.33 -50.79
N LYS A 133 67.50 4.03 -51.04
CA LYS A 133 68.47 4.96 -51.63
C LYS A 133 68.25 5.03 -53.15
N LYS A 134 68.40 6.23 -53.72
CA LYS A 134 68.37 6.51 -55.18
C LYS A 134 69.37 5.61 -55.92
N GLY A 135 68.88 4.72 -56.79
CA GLY A 135 69.70 3.85 -57.64
C GLY A 135 69.13 2.47 -57.96
N SER A 136 67.88 2.14 -57.57
CA SER A 136 67.32 0.82 -57.83
C SER A 136 66.88 0.66 -59.30
N SER A 137 67.44 -0.35 -59.96
CA SER A 137 67.10 -0.78 -61.31
C SER A 137 65.60 -1.12 -61.43
N ALA A 138 64.98 -0.77 -62.57
CA ALA A 138 63.57 -1.04 -62.87
C ALA A 138 63.16 -2.50 -62.63
N SER A 139 64.10 -3.46 -62.76
CA SER A 139 63.81 -4.89 -62.52
C SER A 139 63.49 -5.24 -61.06
N LEU A 140 63.95 -4.45 -60.09
CA LEU A 140 63.62 -4.64 -58.66
C LEU A 140 62.19 -4.18 -58.34
N LEU A 141 61.73 -3.09 -58.98
CA LEU A 141 60.35 -2.64 -58.89
C LEU A 141 59.37 -3.65 -59.50
N PHE A 142 59.73 -4.24 -60.65
CA PHE A 142 58.92 -5.29 -61.29
C PHE A 142 58.77 -6.54 -60.39
N LYS A 143 59.84 -7.01 -59.74
CA LYS A 143 59.76 -8.14 -58.80
C LYS A 143 58.95 -7.85 -57.53
N GLN A 144 58.92 -6.60 -57.07
CA GLN A 144 58.08 -6.21 -55.93
C GLN A 144 56.58 -6.17 -56.29
N ILE A 145 56.25 -5.74 -57.51
CA ILE A 145 54.88 -5.75 -58.04
C ILE A 145 54.39 -7.20 -58.24
N GLU A 146 55.27 -8.10 -58.68
CA GLU A 146 54.95 -9.52 -58.88
C GLU A 146 54.70 -10.27 -57.56
N ASN A 147 55.51 -10.00 -56.52
CA ASN A 147 55.28 -10.56 -55.17
C ASN A 147 54.00 -10.03 -54.50
N LEU A 148 53.61 -8.77 -54.74
CA LEU A 148 52.34 -8.21 -54.28
C LEU A 148 51.12 -8.83 -54.96
N ALA A 149 51.27 -9.37 -56.18
CA ALA A 149 50.18 -10.00 -56.93
C ALA A 149 49.92 -11.46 -56.51
N GLN A 150 50.90 -12.16 -55.91
CA GLN A 150 50.75 -13.58 -55.52
C GLN A 150 50.09 -13.80 -54.14
N LYS A 151 49.98 -12.76 -53.30
CA LYS A 151 49.41 -12.88 -51.94
C LYS A 151 47.87 -12.77 -51.89
N SER A 152 47.19 -12.54 -53.01
CA SER A 152 45.80 -12.03 -53.07
C SER A 152 44.66 -13.05 -52.85
N SER A 153 44.93 -14.35 -52.77
CA SER A 153 43.83 -15.34 -52.80
C SER A 153 43.10 -15.56 -51.47
N MET A 154 43.69 -15.23 -50.30
CA MET A 154 43.01 -15.29 -48.99
C MET A 154 42.64 -13.90 -48.44
N GLU A 155 43.32 -12.84 -48.87
CA GLU A 155 42.99 -11.46 -48.47
C GLU A 155 41.66 -10.98 -49.09
N SER A 156 41.24 -11.58 -50.21
CA SER A 156 40.01 -11.24 -50.95
C SER A 156 38.71 -11.34 -50.14
N GLU A 157 38.55 -12.33 -49.25
CA GLU A 157 37.26 -12.54 -48.56
C GLU A 157 37.07 -11.57 -47.39
N ILE A 158 38.16 -11.29 -46.65
CA ILE A 158 38.17 -10.29 -45.57
C ILE A 158 38.05 -8.88 -46.16
N GLU A 159 38.73 -8.59 -47.27
CA GLU A 159 38.57 -7.33 -47.98
C GLU A 159 37.14 -7.16 -48.52
N GLN A 160 36.51 -8.19 -49.04
CA GLN A 160 35.11 -8.11 -49.48
C GLN A 160 34.16 -7.86 -48.32
N GLN A 161 34.32 -8.51 -47.16
CA GLN A 161 33.51 -8.21 -45.98
C GLN A 161 33.73 -6.79 -45.46
N LEU A 162 34.97 -6.32 -45.46
CA LEU A 162 35.30 -4.94 -45.06
C LEU A 162 34.72 -3.92 -46.04
N VAL A 163 34.75 -4.21 -47.33
CA VAL A 163 34.12 -3.36 -48.35
C VAL A 163 32.60 -3.36 -48.19
N LEU A 164 31.98 -4.48 -47.81
CA LEU A 164 30.54 -4.55 -47.59
C LEU A 164 30.07 -3.80 -46.34
N SER A 165 30.93 -3.62 -45.32
CA SER A 165 30.60 -2.82 -44.14
C SER A 165 30.78 -1.32 -44.33
N LEU A 166 31.39 -0.88 -45.45
CA LEU A 166 31.52 0.55 -45.77
C LEU A 166 30.21 1.14 -46.30
N PRO A 167 29.97 2.45 -46.09
CA PRO A 167 28.92 3.20 -46.79
C PRO A 167 29.00 3.06 -48.31
N SER A 168 27.85 3.00 -48.98
CA SER A 168 27.73 2.65 -50.41
C SER A 168 28.59 3.53 -51.35
N ASN A 169 28.74 4.81 -51.05
CA ASN A 169 29.62 5.73 -51.78
C ASN A 169 31.10 5.33 -51.70
N LEU A 170 31.57 4.90 -50.53
CA LEU A 170 32.94 4.44 -50.33
C LEU A 170 33.18 3.05 -50.92
N GLN A 171 32.17 2.18 -50.93
CA GLN A 171 32.26 0.90 -51.64
C GLN A 171 32.58 1.10 -53.12
N VAL A 172 31.89 2.05 -53.77
CA VAL A 172 32.10 2.37 -55.20
C VAL A 172 33.51 2.91 -55.43
N GLN A 173 33.98 3.81 -54.56
CA GLN A 173 35.32 4.39 -54.68
C GLN A 173 36.43 3.35 -54.51
N VAL A 174 36.35 2.49 -53.49
CA VAL A 174 37.31 1.40 -53.25
C VAL A 174 37.32 0.40 -54.41
N ARG A 175 36.14 0.01 -54.92
CA ARG A 175 36.04 -0.90 -56.08
C ARG A 175 36.61 -0.27 -57.34
N SER A 176 36.34 1.02 -57.60
CA SER A 176 36.88 1.72 -58.76
C SER A 176 38.41 1.83 -58.71
N SER A 177 38.98 2.09 -57.53
CA SER A 177 40.42 2.12 -57.30
C SER A 177 41.06 0.74 -57.46
N SER A 178 40.42 -0.32 -56.97
CA SER A 178 40.90 -1.70 -57.18
C SER A 178 40.90 -2.06 -58.66
N ASN A 179 39.80 -1.82 -59.36
CA ASN A 179 39.68 -2.10 -60.78
C ASN A 179 40.72 -1.32 -61.62
N ALA A 180 40.96 -0.04 -61.29
CA ALA A 180 41.98 0.77 -61.93
C ALA A 180 43.40 0.20 -61.69
N ARG A 181 43.67 -0.28 -60.48
CA ARG A 181 44.95 -0.94 -60.13
C ARG A 181 45.13 -2.25 -60.89
N GLU A 182 44.10 -3.10 -60.93
CA GLU A 182 44.10 -4.35 -61.70
C GLU A 182 44.38 -4.09 -63.17
N ALA A 183 43.70 -3.11 -63.76
CA ALA A 183 43.87 -2.71 -65.16
C ALA A 183 45.30 -2.24 -65.45
N LEU A 184 45.90 -1.46 -64.54
CA LEU A 184 47.29 -1.01 -64.65
C LEU A 184 48.27 -2.20 -64.58
N ILE A 185 48.10 -3.12 -63.63
CA ILE A 185 48.95 -4.31 -63.49
C ILE A 185 48.88 -5.17 -64.75
N GLN A 186 47.69 -5.35 -65.33
CA GLN A 186 47.50 -6.10 -66.58
C GLN A 186 48.17 -5.40 -67.78
N ALA A 187 48.00 -4.08 -67.89
CA ALA A 187 48.60 -3.31 -68.98
C ALA A 187 50.14 -3.33 -68.93
N VAL A 188 50.72 -3.31 -67.73
CA VAL A 188 52.16 -3.48 -67.49
C VAL A 188 52.63 -4.89 -67.83
N LYS A 189 51.91 -5.95 -67.39
CA LYS A 189 52.24 -7.35 -67.71
C LYS A 189 52.26 -7.63 -69.21
N ASN A 190 51.36 -7.00 -69.96
CA ASN A 190 51.23 -7.20 -71.40
C ASN A 190 52.23 -6.39 -72.24
N GLY A 191 53.10 -5.59 -71.59
CA GLY A 191 54.10 -4.77 -72.29
C GLY A 191 53.52 -3.67 -73.20
N GLN A 192 52.22 -3.40 -73.09
CA GLN A 192 51.50 -2.46 -73.98
C GLN A 192 51.67 -0.99 -73.59
N VAL A 193 52.33 -0.71 -72.46
CA VAL A 193 52.40 0.62 -71.88
C VAL A 193 53.82 1.15 -71.92
N GLN A 194 54.15 1.95 -72.95
CA GLN A 194 55.29 2.87 -72.93
C GLN A 194 54.80 4.21 -72.37
N LEU A 195 54.41 4.25 -71.09
CA LEU A 195 54.15 5.53 -70.45
C LEU A 195 55.49 6.27 -70.29
N PRO A 196 55.60 7.54 -70.71
CA PRO A 196 56.75 8.37 -70.37
C PRO A 196 56.96 8.35 -68.85
N ASN A 197 58.21 8.18 -68.40
CA ASN A 197 58.55 8.06 -66.97
C ASN A 197 57.89 9.15 -66.11
N ASP A 198 57.73 10.36 -66.64
CA ASP A 198 57.14 11.49 -65.90
C ASP A 198 55.63 11.31 -65.63
N GLN A 199 54.87 10.70 -66.55
CA GLN A 199 53.44 10.41 -66.34
C GLN A 199 53.25 9.28 -65.32
N LEU A 200 54.15 8.29 -65.33
CA LEU A 200 54.13 7.21 -64.35
C LEU A 200 54.38 7.75 -62.93
N ILE A 201 55.34 8.68 -62.78
CA ILE A 201 55.64 9.31 -61.50
C ILE A 201 54.45 10.14 -60.99
N ALA A 202 53.82 10.93 -61.85
CA ALA A 202 52.63 11.71 -61.47
C ALA A 202 51.48 10.82 -61.00
N TYR A 203 51.21 9.72 -61.71
CA TYR A 203 50.17 8.76 -61.33
C TYR A 203 50.50 8.05 -60.00
N LEU A 204 51.75 7.66 -59.79
CA LEU A 204 52.19 7.05 -58.51
C LEU A 204 52.07 8.04 -57.34
N GLN A 205 52.30 9.33 -57.59
CA GLN A 205 52.16 10.37 -56.58
C GLN A 205 50.69 10.63 -56.23
N GLU A 206 49.80 10.66 -57.21
CA GLU A 206 48.35 10.74 -57.01
C GLU A 206 47.80 9.51 -56.26
N LEU A 207 48.24 8.31 -56.64
CA LEU A 207 47.89 7.07 -55.95
C LEU A 207 48.35 7.10 -54.48
N GLY A 208 49.57 7.60 -54.22
CA GLY A 208 50.08 7.77 -52.86
C GLY A 208 49.24 8.74 -52.02
N SER A 209 48.78 9.84 -52.63
CA SER A 209 47.88 10.80 -51.98
C SER A 209 46.55 10.16 -51.61
N ASN A 210 45.92 9.44 -52.55
CA ASN A 210 44.65 8.76 -52.33
C ASN A 210 44.74 7.67 -51.26
N VAL A 211 45.85 6.92 -51.21
CA VAL A 211 46.09 5.90 -50.19
C VAL A 211 46.23 6.53 -48.80
N MET A 212 46.89 7.68 -48.67
CA MET A 212 46.98 8.43 -47.41
C MET A 212 45.60 8.91 -46.94
N GLU A 213 44.76 9.41 -47.85
CA GLU A 213 43.40 9.86 -47.53
C GLU A 213 42.51 8.70 -47.07
N ILE A 214 42.55 7.56 -47.78
CA ILE A 214 41.84 6.33 -47.39
C ILE A 214 42.30 5.86 -46.01
N LYS A 215 43.60 5.90 -45.72
CA LYS A 215 44.14 5.52 -44.42
C LYS A 215 43.62 6.43 -43.30
N ASN A 216 43.59 7.74 -43.53
CA ASN A 216 43.06 8.70 -42.55
C ASN A 216 41.56 8.48 -42.31
N MET A 217 40.79 8.24 -43.38
CA MET A 217 39.37 7.96 -43.29
C MET A 217 39.08 6.63 -42.56
N ALA A 218 39.86 5.58 -42.83
CA ALA A 218 39.76 4.31 -42.13
C ALA A 218 40.05 4.47 -40.63
N SER A 219 41.02 5.32 -40.25
CA SER A 219 41.29 5.64 -38.85
C SER A 219 40.09 6.31 -38.17
N LEU A 220 39.46 7.28 -38.84
CA LEU A 220 38.27 7.97 -38.33
C LEU A 220 37.06 7.02 -38.19
N ILE A 221 36.88 6.11 -39.16
CA ILE A 221 35.82 5.10 -39.12
C ILE A 221 36.03 4.15 -37.94
N LEU A 222 37.27 3.71 -37.68
CA LEU A 222 37.58 2.84 -36.53
C LEU A 222 37.28 3.54 -35.20
N GLU A 223 37.62 4.82 -35.07
CA GLU A 223 37.29 5.62 -33.89
C GLU A 223 35.78 5.73 -33.69
N LEU A 224 35.02 6.08 -34.74
CA LEU A 224 33.56 6.17 -34.70
C LEU A 224 32.89 4.81 -34.38
N VAL A 225 33.43 3.71 -34.90
CA VAL A 225 32.92 2.35 -34.58
C VAL A 225 33.21 2.01 -33.11
N SER A 226 34.36 2.42 -32.58
CA SER A 226 34.66 2.22 -31.15
C SER A 226 33.72 3.04 -30.26
N GLU A 227 33.46 4.31 -30.60
CA GLU A 227 32.54 5.16 -29.85
C GLU A 227 31.10 4.63 -29.90
N ASN A 228 30.61 4.22 -31.07
CA ASN A 228 29.29 3.61 -31.20
C ASN A 228 29.17 2.31 -30.41
N ARG A 229 30.24 1.52 -30.33
CA ARG A 229 30.27 0.29 -29.53
C ARG A 229 30.14 0.61 -28.04
N ASP A 230 30.83 1.64 -27.57
CA ASP A 230 30.76 2.08 -26.17
C ASP A 230 29.38 2.65 -25.83
N GLN A 231 28.79 3.45 -26.73
CA GLN A 231 27.42 3.94 -26.59
C GLN A 231 26.40 2.79 -26.54
N LEU A 232 26.55 1.76 -27.38
CA LEU A 232 25.68 0.59 -27.38
C LEU A 232 25.81 -0.21 -26.07
N ALA A 233 27.03 -0.32 -25.53
CA ALA A 233 27.27 -0.95 -24.23
C ALA A 233 26.59 -0.15 -23.11
N GLN A 234 26.67 1.18 -23.15
CA GLN A 234 26.01 2.06 -22.17
C GLN A 234 24.48 1.94 -22.24
N ILE A 235 23.89 1.90 -23.44
CA ILE A 235 22.44 1.70 -23.62
C ILE A 235 22.01 0.34 -23.05
N THR A 236 22.80 -0.70 -23.30
CA THR A 236 22.53 -2.05 -22.81
C THR A 236 22.56 -2.09 -21.27
N GLN A 237 23.56 -1.44 -20.66
CA GLN A 237 23.65 -1.31 -19.20
C GLN A 237 22.44 -0.57 -18.63
N LEU A 238 22.05 0.56 -19.24
CA LEU A 238 20.90 1.35 -18.80
C LEU A 238 19.58 0.57 -18.91
N GLN A 239 19.43 -0.27 -19.94
CA GLN A 239 18.27 -1.17 -20.06
C GLN A 239 18.25 -2.23 -18.95
N GLN A 240 19.40 -2.77 -18.57
CA GLN A 240 19.52 -3.73 -17.49
C GLN A 240 19.18 -3.09 -16.13
N ASP A 241 19.65 -1.86 -15.89
CA ASP A 241 19.34 -1.11 -14.67
C ASP A 241 17.85 -0.77 -14.57
N LEU A 242 17.22 -0.37 -15.69
CA LEU A 242 15.78 -0.14 -15.74
C LEU A 242 14.98 -1.42 -15.43
N ALA A 243 15.40 -2.57 -15.97
CA ALA A 243 14.75 -3.85 -15.68
C ALA A 243 14.90 -4.25 -14.21
N SER A 244 16.08 -4.01 -13.61
CA SER A 244 16.32 -4.24 -12.18
C SER A 244 15.43 -3.35 -11.31
N ASN A 245 15.39 -2.04 -11.58
CA ASN A 245 14.56 -1.08 -10.84
C ASN A 245 13.06 -1.39 -10.97
N GLN A 246 12.61 -1.87 -12.13
CA GLN A 246 11.23 -2.30 -12.32
C GLN A 246 10.87 -3.52 -11.45
N ASN A 247 11.79 -4.46 -11.28
CA ASN A 247 11.57 -5.63 -10.42
C ASN A 247 11.55 -5.24 -8.94
N GLU A 248 12.46 -4.38 -8.51
CA GLU A 248 12.48 -3.86 -7.13
C GLU A 248 11.19 -3.11 -6.81
N MET A 249 10.72 -2.26 -7.72
CA MET A 249 9.45 -1.54 -7.56
C MET A 249 8.25 -2.47 -7.41
N LYS A 250 8.19 -3.57 -8.19
CA LYS A 250 7.13 -4.58 -8.06
C LYS A 250 7.19 -5.27 -6.69
N GLN A 251 8.38 -5.58 -6.20
CA GLN A 251 8.56 -6.20 -4.89
C GLN A 251 8.08 -5.28 -3.76
N LEU A 252 8.41 -3.99 -3.83
CA LEU A 252 7.93 -2.99 -2.87
C LEU A 252 6.40 -2.86 -2.89
N GLN A 253 5.77 -2.90 -4.07
CA GLN A 253 4.31 -2.88 -4.17
C GLN A 253 3.67 -4.11 -3.53
N LEU A 254 4.22 -5.29 -3.75
CA LEU A 254 3.72 -6.53 -3.13
C LEU A 254 3.86 -6.48 -1.61
N GLN A 255 5.00 -6.02 -1.11
CA GLN A 255 5.22 -5.87 0.33
C GLN A 255 4.26 -4.85 0.96
N ALA A 256 3.96 -3.75 0.26
CA ALA A 256 2.99 -2.75 0.73
C ALA A 256 1.57 -3.32 0.79
N LEU A 257 1.16 -4.12 -0.20
CA LEU A 257 -0.13 -4.81 -0.20
C LEU A 257 -0.24 -5.81 0.96
N ASP A 258 0.81 -6.56 1.24
CA ASP A 258 0.84 -7.51 2.37
C ASP A 258 0.70 -6.77 3.72
N ARG A 259 1.44 -5.67 3.90
CA ARG A 259 1.29 -4.82 5.09
C ARG A 259 -0.12 -4.26 5.25
N LEU A 260 -0.77 -3.85 4.15
CA LEU A 260 -2.16 -3.38 4.18
C LEU A 260 -3.12 -4.49 4.60
N ALA A 261 -2.94 -5.71 4.10
CA ALA A 261 -3.75 -6.85 4.50
C ALA A 261 -3.59 -7.17 5.99
N GLN A 262 -2.35 -7.14 6.51
CA GLN A 262 -2.08 -7.32 7.94
C GLN A 262 -2.74 -6.22 8.79
N LEU A 263 -2.66 -4.96 8.38
CA LEU A 263 -3.33 -3.84 9.05
C LEU A 263 -4.84 -3.99 9.03
N GLN A 264 -5.42 -4.40 7.90
CA GLN A 264 -6.87 -4.64 7.79
C GLN A 264 -7.32 -5.75 8.74
N ASN A 265 -6.57 -6.85 8.82
CA ASN A 265 -6.84 -7.94 9.75
C ASN A 265 -6.72 -7.48 11.22
N GLY A 266 -5.70 -6.68 11.54
CA GLY A 266 -5.52 -6.09 12.87
C GLY A 266 -6.65 -5.16 13.26
N ILE A 267 -7.08 -4.28 12.34
CA ILE A 267 -8.25 -3.41 12.55
C ILE A 267 -9.50 -4.25 12.74
N GLN A 268 -9.73 -5.28 11.94
CA GLN A 268 -10.90 -6.15 12.10
C GLN A 268 -10.90 -6.89 13.44
N ALA A 269 -9.74 -7.34 13.91
CA ALA A 269 -9.60 -7.96 15.23
C ALA A 269 -9.86 -6.95 16.36
N ILE A 270 -9.33 -5.73 16.25
CA ILE A 270 -9.59 -4.64 17.22
C ILE A 270 -11.07 -4.26 17.19
N LEU A 271 -11.69 -4.13 16.01
CA LEU A 271 -13.10 -3.83 15.86
C LEU A 271 -13.95 -4.98 16.43
N ALA A 272 -13.64 -6.24 16.16
CA ALA A 272 -14.32 -7.36 16.80
C ALA A 272 -14.17 -7.30 18.33
N GLN A 273 -12.95 -7.06 18.84
CA GLN A 273 -12.70 -6.99 20.28
C GLN A 273 -13.38 -5.78 20.94
N THR A 274 -13.45 -4.63 20.28
CA THR A 274 -14.09 -3.42 20.83
C THR A 274 -15.61 -3.48 20.67
N TYR A 275 -16.14 -3.87 19.52
CA TYR A 275 -17.58 -3.93 19.30
C TYR A 275 -18.24 -5.13 19.98
N GLU A 276 -17.57 -6.29 20.14
CA GLU A 276 -18.09 -7.40 20.96
C GLU A 276 -18.07 -7.09 22.47
N LEU A 277 -17.29 -6.09 22.92
CA LEU A 277 -17.29 -5.64 24.33
C LEU A 277 -18.16 -4.40 24.60
N HIS A 278 -18.62 -3.65 23.58
CA HIS A 278 -19.33 -2.36 23.80
C HIS A 278 -20.65 -2.18 23.05
N GLU A 279 -21.05 -3.09 22.17
CA GLU A 279 -22.42 -3.06 21.65
C GLU A 279 -23.40 -3.57 22.71
N TYR A 280 -23.84 -2.70 23.62
CA TYR A 280 -25.21 -2.74 24.17
C TYR A 280 -25.55 -1.39 24.86
N PRO A 281 -26.08 -0.40 24.12
CA PRO A 281 -26.65 0.80 24.75
C PRO A 281 -28.15 0.70 25.08
N ILE A 282 -28.87 -0.41 24.78
CA ILE A 282 -30.34 -0.56 24.93
C ILE A 282 -30.69 -2.01 25.34
N PRO A 283 -31.65 -2.30 26.24
CA PRO A 283 -31.56 -3.46 27.13
C PRO A 283 -31.67 -4.82 26.44
N ARG A 284 -30.70 -5.69 26.73
CA ARG A 284 -30.80 -7.16 26.59
C ARG A 284 -32.09 -7.59 27.27
N LEU A 285 -33.04 -8.10 26.50
CA LEU A 285 -34.33 -8.52 27.05
C LEU A 285 -34.10 -9.46 28.25
N PHE A 286 -34.75 -9.19 29.38
CA PHE A 286 -34.62 -10.04 30.57
C PHE A 286 -35.96 -10.25 31.25
N ILE A 287 -36.04 -11.34 32.00
CA ILE A 287 -37.15 -11.67 32.89
C ILE A 287 -36.64 -11.89 34.30
N VAL A 288 -37.52 -11.68 35.27
CA VAL A 288 -37.24 -11.97 36.67
C VAL A 288 -38.20 -13.06 37.13
N LEU A 289 -37.63 -14.13 37.70
CA LEU A 289 -38.38 -15.26 38.23
C LEU A 289 -37.96 -15.53 39.68
N PRO A 290 -38.83 -16.13 40.52
CA PRO A 290 -38.43 -16.64 41.83
C PRO A 290 -37.36 -17.72 41.69
N ASP A 291 -36.34 -17.68 42.55
CA ASP A 291 -35.25 -18.68 42.57
C ASP A 291 -35.76 -20.06 43.02
N ASP A 292 -36.55 -20.08 44.08
CA ASP A 292 -37.13 -21.31 44.63
C ASP A 292 -38.67 -21.22 44.64
N LYS A 293 -39.29 -22.22 44.02
CA LYS A 293 -40.75 -22.33 43.88
C LYS A 293 -41.39 -22.94 45.12
N SER A 294 -40.62 -23.73 45.87
CA SER A 294 -41.10 -24.50 47.02
C SER A 294 -41.16 -23.68 48.30
N SER A 295 -40.32 -22.64 48.42
CA SER A 295 -40.26 -21.75 49.58
C SER A 295 -40.99 -20.41 49.38
N TRP A 296 -41.79 -20.28 48.31
CA TRP A 296 -42.50 -19.04 48.03
C TRP A 296 -43.51 -18.69 49.14
N ASN A 297 -43.27 -17.58 49.84
CA ASN A 297 -44.24 -17.01 50.78
C ASN A 297 -44.92 -15.77 50.17
N PRO A 298 -46.22 -15.81 49.86
CA PRO A 298 -46.95 -14.67 49.30
C PRO A 298 -47.11 -13.51 50.31
N LEU A 299 -46.98 -13.78 51.62
CA LEU A 299 -47.08 -12.76 52.67
C LEU A 299 -45.75 -12.03 52.88
N GLU A 300 -44.63 -12.67 52.54
CA GLU A 300 -43.28 -12.12 52.70
C GLU A 300 -42.54 -12.08 51.37
N PHE A 301 -43.08 -11.31 50.42
CA PHE A 301 -42.54 -11.21 49.06
C PHE A 301 -41.04 -10.89 49.04
N PHE A 302 -40.58 -10.00 49.93
CA PHE A 302 -39.19 -9.55 50.00
C PHE A 302 -38.25 -10.55 50.67
N SER A 303 -38.78 -11.57 51.34
CA SER A 303 -38.01 -12.70 51.84
C SER A 303 -37.70 -13.71 50.73
N ASN A 304 -38.41 -13.64 49.59
CA ASN A 304 -38.17 -14.51 48.45
C ASN A 304 -36.93 -14.04 47.65
N LYS A 305 -36.14 -15.00 47.19
CA LYS A 305 -35.00 -14.74 46.30
C LYS A 305 -35.48 -14.65 44.86
N PHE A 306 -35.01 -13.64 44.13
CA PHE A 306 -35.31 -13.46 42.71
C PHE A 306 -34.04 -13.60 41.89
N LYS A 307 -34.20 -14.21 40.71
CA LYS A 307 -33.14 -14.31 39.71
C LYS A 307 -33.55 -13.63 38.41
N LEU A 308 -32.62 -12.87 37.85
CA LEU A 308 -32.70 -12.26 36.53
C LEU A 308 -32.16 -13.24 35.48
N TYR A 309 -32.94 -13.45 34.43
CA TYR A 309 -32.56 -14.27 33.29
C TYR A 309 -32.59 -13.45 32.02
N PHE A 310 -31.52 -13.50 31.22
CA PHE A 310 -31.48 -12.87 29.91
C PHE A 310 -32.15 -13.75 28.86
N LEU A 311 -32.81 -13.11 27.91
CA LEU A 311 -33.31 -13.72 26.69
C LEU A 311 -32.25 -13.50 25.60
N CYS A 312 -31.77 -14.58 24.99
CA CYS A 312 -31.01 -14.55 23.75
C CYS A 312 -31.85 -13.95 22.62
N GLU A 313 -31.28 -12.94 21.97
CA GLU A 313 -31.75 -12.35 20.71
C GLU A 313 -31.21 -13.13 19.49
N CYS A 314 -31.06 -14.44 19.66
CA CYS A 314 -30.62 -15.36 18.62
C CYS A 314 -31.68 -15.37 17.49
N GLY A 315 -31.51 -14.51 16.49
CA GLY A 315 -32.39 -14.39 15.32
C GLY A 315 -31.83 -15.07 14.07
N GLU A 316 -32.53 -14.92 12.94
CA GLU A 316 -32.14 -15.53 11.66
C GLU A 316 -30.74 -15.07 11.17
N HIS A 317 -30.32 -13.86 11.57
CA HIS A 317 -28.98 -13.32 11.29
C HIS A 317 -27.83 -14.01 12.05
N THR A 318 -28.14 -14.71 13.15
CA THR A 318 -27.15 -15.52 13.90
C THR A 318 -27.14 -16.98 13.47
N LYS A 319 -28.01 -17.37 12.54
CA LYS A 319 -28.12 -18.75 12.07
C LYS A 319 -26.89 -19.11 11.25
N ALA A 320 -26.04 -19.96 11.80
CA ALA A 320 -24.99 -20.60 11.01
C ALA A 320 -25.62 -21.28 9.79
N THR A 321 -25.01 -21.16 8.61
CA THR A 321 -25.57 -21.58 7.31
C THR A 321 -25.96 -23.07 7.24
N LYS A 322 -25.63 -23.86 8.28
CA LYS A 322 -25.90 -25.30 8.37
C LYS A 322 -26.66 -25.71 9.65
N SER A 323 -27.06 -24.80 10.53
CA SER A 323 -27.81 -25.18 11.74
C SER A 323 -29.31 -25.26 11.45
N ASN A 324 -29.90 -26.44 11.64
CA ASN A 324 -31.35 -26.64 11.62
C ASN A 324 -32.04 -26.22 12.93
N ILE A 325 -31.29 -25.66 13.89
CA ILE A 325 -31.85 -25.18 15.16
C ILE A 325 -32.69 -23.93 14.86
N PRO A 326 -33.99 -23.91 15.21
CA PRO A 326 -34.81 -22.72 15.03
C PRO A 326 -34.29 -21.60 15.94
N HIS A 327 -33.78 -20.53 15.34
CA HIS A 327 -33.28 -19.34 16.04
C HIS A 327 -34.47 -18.46 16.42
N ARG A 328 -35.05 -18.75 17.59
CA ARG A 328 -36.14 -18.01 18.19
C ARG A 328 -35.63 -17.41 19.50
N ILE A 329 -36.25 -16.32 19.98
CA ILE A 329 -35.97 -15.74 21.30
C ILE A 329 -35.99 -16.88 22.31
N HIS A 330 -34.97 -17.00 23.17
CA HIS A 330 -34.84 -18.02 24.22
C HIS A 330 -34.02 -17.62 25.40
N LEU A 331 -34.27 -18.21 26.57
CA LEU A 331 -33.46 -17.94 27.75
C LEU A 331 -32.02 -18.34 27.47
N ALA A 332 -31.13 -17.37 27.61
CA ALA A 332 -29.71 -17.57 27.47
C ALA A 332 -29.27 -18.65 28.46
N LYS A 333 -28.31 -19.47 28.06
CA LYS A 333 -27.86 -20.63 28.83
C LYS A 333 -26.97 -20.19 30.01
N HIS A 334 -27.60 -19.66 31.07
CA HIS A 334 -26.94 -19.29 32.32
C HIS A 334 -27.85 -19.60 33.54
N GLN A 335 -27.28 -19.62 34.74
CA GLN A 335 -28.00 -20.01 35.97
C GLN A 335 -28.98 -18.94 36.51
N GLY A 336 -29.05 -17.77 35.87
CA GLY A 336 -29.68 -16.58 36.42
C GLY A 336 -28.71 -15.75 37.28
N TYR A 337 -29.03 -14.47 37.47
CA TYR A 337 -28.28 -13.56 38.34
C TYR A 337 -29.13 -13.22 39.56
N ASP A 338 -28.59 -13.41 40.76
CA ASP A 338 -29.29 -13.09 42.00
C ASP A 338 -29.54 -11.57 42.11
N ILE A 339 -30.75 -11.21 42.51
CA ILE A 339 -31.13 -9.81 42.76
C ILE A 339 -31.00 -9.55 44.27
N GLU A 340 -29.90 -8.91 44.67
CA GLU A 340 -29.61 -8.63 46.10
C GLU A 340 -30.60 -7.65 46.74
N ARG A 341 -31.16 -6.72 45.94
CA ARG A 341 -32.06 -5.66 46.41
C ARG A 341 -33.35 -5.64 45.58
N PRO A 342 -34.27 -6.60 45.78
CA PRO A 342 -35.48 -6.74 44.97
C PRO A 342 -36.34 -5.47 44.95
N ASN A 343 -36.45 -4.76 46.07
CA ASN A 343 -37.32 -3.58 46.19
C ASN A 343 -36.84 -2.45 45.28
N GLU A 344 -35.55 -2.09 45.36
CA GLU A 344 -34.95 -1.07 44.50
C GLU A 344 -35.02 -1.49 43.03
N PHE A 345 -34.78 -2.77 42.75
CA PHE A 345 -34.85 -3.31 41.41
C PHE A 345 -36.26 -3.21 40.81
N PHE A 346 -37.30 -3.63 41.53
CA PHE A 346 -38.68 -3.56 41.05
C PHE A 346 -39.23 -2.13 41.05
N HIS A 347 -38.74 -1.25 41.92
CA HIS A 347 -39.07 0.18 41.82
C HIS A 347 -38.51 0.78 40.51
N GLN A 348 -37.28 0.43 40.13
CA GLN A 348 -36.65 0.95 38.91
C GLN A 348 -37.12 0.27 37.62
N TYR A 349 -37.32 -1.05 37.64
CA TYR A 349 -37.56 -1.88 36.44
C TYR A 349 -38.91 -2.60 36.47
N GLY A 350 -39.74 -2.43 37.49
CA GLY A 350 -40.98 -3.19 37.67
C GLY A 350 -41.96 -3.02 36.52
N SER A 351 -42.12 -1.80 36.00
CA SER A 351 -42.99 -1.54 34.84
C SER A 351 -42.55 -2.32 33.59
N TYR A 352 -41.24 -2.37 33.32
CA TYR A 352 -40.65 -3.17 32.26
C TYR A 352 -40.87 -4.66 32.49
N VAL A 353 -40.53 -5.17 33.67
CA VAL A 353 -40.67 -6.60 34.02
C VAL A 353 -42.14 -7.03 33.89
N LEU A 354 -43.07 -6.22 34.41
CA LEU A 354 -44.51 -6.47 34.33
C LEU A 354 -44.99 -6.59 32.88
N MET A 355 -44.55 -5.68 32.01
CA MET A 355 -44.90 -5.71 30.59
C MET A 355 -44.39 -6.99 29.91
N ILE A 356 -43.12 -7.35 30.12
CA ILE A 356 -42.55 -8.57 29.53
C ILE A 356 -43.24 -9.83 30.07
N LEU A 357 -43.49 -9.91 31.37
CA LEU A 357 -44.20 -11.05 31.97
C LEU A 357 -45.63 -11.18 31.45
N LYS A 358 -46.37 -10.07 31.29
CA LYS A 358 -47.72 -10.08 30.69
C LYS A 358 -47.69 -10.56 29.23
N MET A 359 -46.72 -10.11 28.44
CA MET A 359 -46.53 -10.56 27.05
C MET A 359 -46.22 -12.05 26.97
N LEU A 360 -45.35 -12.55 27.86
CA LEU A 360 -45.03 -13.98 27.94
C LEU A 360 -46.24 -14.81 28.38
N LYS A 361 -46.99 -14.36 29.38
CA LYS A 361 -48.21 -15.04 29.87
C LYS A 361 -49.23 -15.15 28.75
N LEU A 362 -49.49 -14.04 28.04
CA LEU A 362 -50.39 -14.04 26.90
C LEU A 362 -49.94 -15.01 25.80
N GLY A 363 -48.64 -15.06 25.51
CA GLY A 363 -48.05 -16.00 24.56
C GLY A 363 -48.26 -17.46 24.94
N ILE A 364 -48.19 -17.79 26.24
CA ILE A 364 -48.47 -19.14 26.76
C ILE A 364 -49.97 -19.46 26.63
N SER A 365 -50.86 -18.53 26.99
CA SER A 365 -52.31 -18.78 27.04
C SER A 365 -53.01 -18.84 25.67
N VAL A 366 -52.60 -18.02 24.68
CA VAL A 366 -53.38 -17.82 23.44
C VAL A 366 -53.20 -18.92 22.41
N ALA A 367 -52.11 -19.69 22.45
CA ALA A 367 -51.75 -20.52 21.30
C ALA A 367 -51.69 -22.03 21.55
N GLY A 368 -51.51 -22.51 22.79
CA GLY A 368 -51.03 -23.90 22.97
C GLY A 368 -49.73 -24.19 22.18
N VAL A 369 -49.10 -23.14 21.65
CA VAL A 369 -47.85 -23.11 20.93
C VAL A 369 -46.85 -22.59 21.94
N ALA A 370 -45.80 -23.38 22.17
CA ALA A 370 -44.75 -22.99 23.09
C ALA A 370 -44.21 -21.65 22.70
N VAL A 371 -44.21 -20.70 23.65
CA VAL A 371 -43.31 -19.56 23.59
C VAL A 371 -41.92 -20.19 23.57
N PRO A 372 -41.23 -20.20 22.42
CA PRO A 372 -39.98 -20.93 22.26
C PRO A 372 -38.92 -20.40 23.23
N ALA A 373 -39.17 -19.21 23.79
CA ALA A 373 -38.23 -18.57 24.65
C ALA A 373 -37.98 -19.26 25.99
N LEU A 374 -38.91 -20.09 26.42
CA LEU A 374 -38.86 -20.68 27.75
C LEU A 374 -38.50 -22.17 27.71
N SER A 375 -38.23 -22.74 26.52
CA SER A 375 -37.93 -24.17 26.35
C SER A 375 -36.68 -24.63 27.09
N ASN A 376 -35.72 -23.74 27.32
CA ASN A 376 -34.43 -24.07 27.94
C ASN A 376 -34.48 -24.22 29.47
N LEU A 377 -35.60 -23.87 30.12
CA LEU A 377 -35.77 -24.07 31.57
C LEU A 377 -36.17 -25.50 31.94
N ILE A 378 -36.46 -26.34 30.94
CA ILE A 378 -36.81 -27.74 31.12
C ILE A 378 -35.68 -28.57 30.50
N PRO A 379 -34.93 -29.36 31.29
CA PRO A 379 -33.89 -30.22 30.75
C PRO A 379 -34.47 -31.32 29.83
N ASP A 380 -34.03 -31.31 28.57
CA ASP A 380 -33.77 -32.47 27.73
C ASP A 380 -34.94 -33.45 27.40
N VAL A 381 -36.11 -32.95 27.01
CA VAL A 381 -37.18 -33.78 26.42
C VAL A 381 -37.78 -33.11 25.18
N LEU A 382 -37.10 -33.23 24.03
CA LEU A 382 -37.47 -32.51 22.80
C LEU A 382 -38.65 -33.15 22.01
N ASP A 383 -39.00 -34.40 22.29
CA ASP A 383 -40.04 -35.12 21.51
C ASP A 383 -41.47 -34.97 22.05
N GLN A 384 -41.68 -34.10 23.05
CA GLN A 384 -42.98 -33.90 23.68
C GLN A 384 -43.25 -32.41 23.91
N ALA A 385 -43.36 -31.65 22.82
CA ALA A 385 -43.62 -30.20 22.88
C ALA A 385 -44.86 -29.84 23.71
N THR A 386 -45.89 -30.71 23.73
CA THR A 386 -47.12 -30.52 24.50
C THR A 386 -46.95 -30.82 26.01
N GLU A 387 -46.17 -31.83 26.38
CA GLU A 387 -45.89 -32.12 27.80
C GLU A 387 -44.85 -31.15 28.38
N SER A 388 -43.88 -30.72 27.58
CA SER A 388 -42.96 -29.63 27.93
C SER A 388 -43.72 -28.33 28.15
N LEU A 389 -44.77 -28.06 27.36
CA LEU A 389 -45.64 -26.90 27.55
C LEU A 389 -46.48 -26.96 28.81
N LYS A 390 -47.06 -28.12 29.12
CA LYS A 390 -47.80 -28.31 30.37
C LYS A 390 -46.87 -28.17 31.56
N LEU A 391 -45.66 -28.74 31.48
CA LEU A 391 -44.66 -28.60 32.53
C LEU A 391 -44.26 -27.13 32.68
N LEU A 392 -44.06 -26.41 31.56
CA LEU A 392 -43.72 -24.99 31.57
C LEU A 392 -44.83 -24.14 32.19
N ALA A 393 -46.08 -24.33 31.77
CA ALA A 393 -47.24 -23.65 32.32
C ALA A 393 -47.35 -23.94 33.83
N ASN A 394 -47.31 -25.22 34.23
CA ASN A 394 -47.43 -25.61 35.63
C ASN A 394 -46.24 -25.13 36.50
N THR A 395 -45.08 -24.90 35.90
CA THR A 395 -43.83 -24.63 36.63
C THR A 395 -43.47 -23.14 36.62
N ILE A 396 -43.78 -22.39 35.56
CA ILE A 396 -43.38 -20.98 35.40
C ILE A 396 -44.56 -20.04 35.60
N GLU A 397 -45.76 -20.39 35.11
CA GLU A 397 -46.93 -19.53 35.19
C GLU A 397 -47.26 -19.10 36.63
N PRO A 398 -47.19 -19.99 37.66
CA PRO A 398 -47.40 -19.58 39.04
C PRO A 398 -46.38 -18.52 39.51
N GLY A 399 -45.11 -18.66 39.12
CA GLY A 399 -44.07 -17.70 39.46
C GLY A 399 -44.24 -16.35 38.75
N MET A 400 -44.72 -16.38 37.50
CA MET A 400 -45.06 -15.15 36.77
C MET A 400 -46.23 -14.43 37.41
N ASP A 401 -47.29 -15.16 37.78
CA ASP A 401 -48.47 -14.60 38.42
C ASP A 401 -48.16 -13.98 39.77
N GLN A 402 -47.27 -14.62 40.52
CA GLN A 402 -46.73 -14.10 41.78
C GLN A 402 -45.99 -12.77 41.59
N VAL A 403 -45.10 -12.68 40.60
CA VAL A 403 -44.35 -11.44 40.32
C VAL A 403 -45.27 -10.35 39.76
N ILE A 404 -46.20 -10.68 38.85
CA ILE A 404 -47.19 -9.75 38.29
C ILE A 404 -48.05 -9.16 39.40
N SER A 405 -48.66 -10.00 40.25
CA SER A 405 -49.53 -9.56 41.33
C SER A 405 -48.80 -8.64 42.32
N HIS A 406 -47.52 -8.92 42.58
CA HIS A 406 -46.72 -8.05 43.44
C HIS A 406 -46.43 -6.69 42.81
N ILE A 407 -45.94 -6.66 41.57
CA ILE A 407 -45.63 -5.39 40.90
C ILE A 407 -46.89 -4.51 40.81
N GLU A 408 -48.05 -5.12 40.54
CA GLU A 408 -49.34 -4.43 40.53
C GLU A 408 -49.72 -3.87 41.92
N LYS A 409 -49.47 -4.62 43.00
CA LYS A 409 -49.71 -4.15 44.36
C LYS A 409 -48.79 -2.98 44.73
N VAL A 410 -47.49 -3.09 44.47
CA VAL A 410 -46.53 -2.00 44.74
C VAL A 410 -46.88 -0.75 43.95
N SER A 411 -47.28 -0.91 42.68
CA SER A 411 -47.70 0.21 41.84
C SER A 411 -48.99 0.89 42.33
N ALA A 412 -49.86 0.15 43.03
CA ALA A 412 -51.10 0.68 43.60
C ALA A 412 -50.89 1.41 44.93
N ASP A 413 -49.83 1.09 45.68
CA ASP A 413 -49.50 1.75 46.95
C ASP A 413 -48.71 3.07 46.76
N GLU A 414 -48.13 3.30 45.57
CA GLU A 414 -47.35 4.50 45.23
C GLU A 414 -48.16 5.64 44.55
N GLY A 415 -49.41 5.37 44.15
CA GLY A 415 -50.32 6.34 43.51
C GLY A 415 -51.45 6.78 44.43
#